data_AF-A0A1Q5A5G0-F1
#
_entry.id   AF-A0A1Q5A5G0-F1
#
_cell.length_a   1.000
_cell.length_b   1.000
_cell.length_c   1.000
_cell.angle_alpha   90.00
_cell.angle_beta   90.00
_cell.angle_gamma   90.00
#
_symmetry.space_group_name_H-M   'P 1'
#
loop_
_entity.id
_entity.type
_entity.pdbx_description
1 polymer ?
#
loop_
_entity_poly.entity_id
_entity_poly.type
_entity_poly.pdbx_seq_one_letter_code
_entity_poly.pdbx_strand_id
1 'polypeptide(L)'
;MTQPQTIAVARYVTVGGATVTTTHDHQTKASVSECGGCPAVNSCYWESRADRWDNGKTWADIDARHWAQSHADTCRATPAA
;
A
#
# COMPACT_ATOMS: atom_id res chain seq x y z
N MET A 1 14.36 -7.39 -14.94
CA MET A 1 13.83 -6.34 -14.05
C MET A 1 13.90 -6.89 -12.64
N THR A 2 14.88 -6.46 -11.86
CA THR A 2 15.09 -6.94 -10.48
C THR A 2 13.96 -6.36 -9.63
N GLN A 3 12.96 -7.16 -9.27
CA GLN A 3 11.91 -6.71 -8.36
C GLN A 3 12.60 -6.36 -7.03
N PRO A 4 12.58 -5.09 -6.58
CA PRO A 4 13.08 -4.76 -5.26
C PRO A 4 12.30 -5.59 -4.26
N GLN A 5 12.96 -6.16 -3.24
CA GLN A 5 12.38 -7.05 -2.24
C GLN A 5 11.23 -6.34 -1.50
N THR A 6 10.03 -6.33 -2.09
CA THR A 6 8.84 -5.65 -1.58
C THR A 6 8.10 -6.67 -0.74
N ILE A 7 8.34 -6.62 0.57
CA ILE A 7 7.61 -7.47 1.51
C ILE A 7 6.19 -6.90 1.62
N ALA A 8 5.20 -7.71 1.25
CA ALA A 8 3.80 -7.36 1.44
C ALA A 8 3.48 -7.36 2.94
N VAL A 9 2.93 -6.25 3.43
CA VAL A 9 2.55 -6.05 4.84
C VAL A 9 1.06 -6.05 5.08
N ALA A 10 0.26 -5.97 4.02
CA ALA A 10 -1.17 -6.19 4.04
C ALA A 10 -1.69 -6.49 2.63
N ARG A 11 -2.85 -7.15 2.55
CA ARG A 11 -3.54 -7.41 1.29
C ARG A 11 -5.05 -7.36 1.53
N TYR A 12 -5.76 -6.70 0.63
CA TYR A 12 -7.21 -6.49 0.67
C TYR A 12 -7.83 -6.91 -0.66
N VAL A 13 -9.04 -7.45 -0.62
CA VAL A 13 -9.80 -7.82 -1.83
C VAL A 13 -10.84 -6.75 -2.09
N THR A 14 -10.87 -6.22 -3.31
CA THR A 14 -11.85 -5.21 -3.71
C THR A 14 -13.22 -5.85 -3.95
N VAL A 15 -14.30 -5.04 -3.95
CA VAL A 15 -15.64 -5.50 -4.34
C VAL A 15 -15.67 -6.08 -5.77
N GLY A 16 -14.80 -5.58 -6.66
CA GLY A 16 -14.63 -6.10 -8.03
C GLY A 16 -13.80 -7.39 -8.14
N GLY A 17 -13.27 -7.91 -7.02
CA GLY A 17 -12.45 -9.11 -6.98
C GLY A 17 -10.97 -8.88 -7.31
N ALA A 18 -10.54 -7.64 -7.58
CA ALA A 18 -9.12 -7.28 -7.64
C ALA A 18 -8.49 -7.30 -6.24
N THR A 19 -7.17 -7.15 -6.19
CA THR A 19 -6.41 -7.12 -4.94
C THR A 19 -5.70 -5.78 -4.77
N VAL A 20 -5.78 -5.20 -3.57
CA VAL A 20 -4.91 -4.09 -3.14
C VAL A 20 -3.80 -4.67 -2.28
N THR A 21 -2.54 -4.43 -2.64
CA THR A 21 -1.38 -4.91 -1.86
C THR A 21 -0.65 -3.72 -1.28
N THR A 22 -0.34 -3.78 0.01
CA THR A 22 0.52 -2.80 0.70
C THR A 22 1.90 -3.39 0.89
N THR A 23 2.95 -2.66 0.50
CA THR A 23 4.35 -3.08 0.58
C THR A 23 5.25 -1.99 1.16
N HIS A 24 6.41 -2.36 1.71
CA HIS A 24 7.47 -1.40 2.03
C HIS A 24 8.37 -1.14 0.83
N ASP A 25 8.44 0.10 0.40
CA ASP A 25 9.49 0.61 -0.48
C ASP A 25 10.62 1.18 0.38
N HIS A 26 11.68 0.39 0.52
CA HIS A 26 12.87 0.77 1.29
C HIS A 26 13.78 1.78 0.58
N GLN A 27 13.63 1.98 -0.73
CA GLN A 27 14.39 2.97 -1.48
C GLN A 27 13.83 4.36 -1.21
N THR A 28 12.50 4.51 -1.31
CA THR A 28 11.82 5.78 -1.06
C THR A 28 11.40 5.97 0.40
N LYS A 29 11.61 4.96 1.26
CA LYS A 29 11.20 4.96 2.67
C LYS A 29 9.70 5.23 2.80
N ALA A 30 8.91 4.42 2.11
CA ALA A 30 7.46 4.55 2.08
C ALA A 30 6.75 3.21 2.26
N SER A 31 5.52 3.29 2.76
CA SER A 31 4.55 2.20 2.70
C SER A 31 3.59 2.50 1.55
N VAL A 32 3.62 1.65 0.52
CA VAL A 32 2.94 1.88 -0.76
C VAL A 32 1.80 0.88 -0.89
N SER A 33 0.61 1.36 -1.25
CA SER A 33 -0.57 0.53 -1.53
C SER A 33 -0.96 0.66 -2.99
N GLU A 34 -1.06 -0.47 -3.68
CA GLU A 34 -1.35 -0.52 -5.12
C GLU A 34 -2.53 -1.44 -5.39
N CYS A 35 -3.47 -0.98 -6.23
CA CYS A 35 -4.59 -1.79 -6.71
C CYS A 35 -4.21 -2.54 -7.99
N GLY A 36 -4.38 -3.86 -8.00
CA GLY A 36 -4.13 -4.70 -9.18
C GLY A 36 -5.25 -4.68 -10.23
N GLY A 37 -6.31 -3.89 -10.03
CA GLY A 37 -7.43 -3.77 -10.97
C GLY A 37 -7.59 -2.39 -11.61
N CYS A 38 -7.00 -1.34 -11.02
CA CYS A 38 -7.10 0.04 -11.51
C CYS A 38 -5.80 0.82 -11.20
N PRO A 39 -5.56 1.99 -11.82
CA PRO A 39 -4.29 2.72 -11.66
C PRO A 39 -4.14 3.42 -10.30
N ALA A 40 -4.97 3.08 -9.30
CA ALA A 40 -4.93 3.70 -7.99
C ALA A 40 -3.71 3.22 -7.19
N VAL A 41 -2.91 4.19 -6.75
CA VAL A 41 -1.73 3.99 -5.91
C VAL A 41 -1.75 5.02 -4.79
N ASN A 42 -1.29 4.64 -3.61
CA ASN A 42 -1.11 5.54 -2.48
C ASN A 42 0.24 5.28 -1.79
N SER A 43 1.00 6.34 -1.56
CA SER A 43 2.32 6.26 -0.93
C SER A 43 2.31 7.05 0.37
N CYS A 44 2.65 6.38 1.47
CA CYS A 44 2.79 6.98 2.78
C CYS A 44 4.27 6.99 3.18
N TYR A 45 4.91 8.17 3.14
CA TYR A 45 6.34 8.30 3.44
C TYR A 45 6.61 8.26 4.94
N TRP A 46 7.64 7.50 5.34
CA TRP A 46 8.02 7.32 6.74
C TRP A 46 8.53 8.64 7.36
N GLU A 47 9.17 9.49 6.55
CA GLU A 47 9.73 10.76 7.00
C GLU A 47 8.70 11.72 7.59
N SER A 48 7.42 11.56 7.23
CA SER A 48 6.31 12.36 7.78
C SER A 48 6.22 12.29 9.31
N ARG A 49 6.79 11.23 9.91
CA ARG A 49 6.90 11.04 11.37
C ARG A 49 8.26 10.48 11.77
N ALA A 50 9.33 11.00 11.15
CA ALA A 50 10.71 10.61 11.44
C ALA A 50 11.12 10.83 12.91
N ASP A 51 10.39 11.65 13.67
CA ASP A 51 10.56 11.91 15.10
C ASP A 51 10.27 10.69 15.99
N ARG A 52 9.71 9.61 15.43
CA ARG A 52 9.31 8.40 16.16
C ARG A 52 10.41 7.35 16.19
N TRP A 53 10.31 6.46 17.18
CA TRP A 53 11.30 5.41 17.46
C TRP A 53 11.59 4.48 16.28
N ASP A 54 10.64 4.34 15.34
CA ASP A 54 10.74 3.51 14.15
C ASP A 54 10.86 4.35 12.86
N ASN A 55 11.25 5.62 13.00
CA ASN A 55 11.34 6.61 11.92
C ASN A 55 10.03 6.78 11.13
N GLY A 56 8.86 6.60 11.77
CA GLY A 56 7.55 6.87 11.17
C GLY A 56 6.97 5.72 10.34
N LYS A 57 7.65 4.58 10.30
CA LYS A 57 7.25 3.40 9.53
C LYS A 57 5.86 2.85 9.93
N THR A 58 5.58 2.71 11.23
CA THR A 58 4.31 2.18 11.74
C THR A 58 3.14 3.08 11.36
N TRP A 59 3.34 4.40 11.37
CA TRP A 59 2.29 5.34 10.98
C TRP A 59 2.01 5.29 9.49
N ALA A 60 3.05 5.25 8.66
CA ALA A 60 2.88 5.03 7.24
C ALA A 60 2.16 3.72 6.93
N ASP A 61 2.42 2.65 7.69
CA ASP A 61 1.70 1.38 7.58
C ASP A 61 0.21 1.52 7.93
N ILE A 62 -0.11 2.26 9.00
CA ILE A 62 -1.51 2.52 9.40
C ILE A 62 -2.24 3.29 8.30
N ASP A 63 -1.67 4.40 7.82
CA ASP A 63 -2.29 5.25 6.80
C ASP A 63 -2.45 4.51 5.48
N ALA A 64 -1.42 3.76 5.06
CA ALA A 64 -1.47 2.94 3.84
C ALA A 64 -2.56 1.86 3.93
N ARG A 65 -2.67 1.18 5.09
CA ARG A 65 -3.71 0.15 5.33
C ARG A 65 -5.11 0.74 5.37
N HIS A 66 -5.30 1.90 6.01
CA HIS A 66 -6.57 2.61 6.03
C HIS A 66 -7.03 2.98 4.62
N TRP A 67 -6.13 3.55 3.82
CA TRP A 67 -6.41 3.83 2.42
C TRP A 67 -6.75 2.56 1.64
N ALA A 68 -5.96 1.50 1.80
CA ALA A 68 -6.13 0.25 1.06
C ALA A 68 -7.48 -0.41 1.36
N GLN A 69 -7.89 -0.46 2.62
CA GLN A 69 -9.23 -0.94 3.02
C GLN A 69 -10.33 -0.07 2.41
N SER A 70 -10.24 1.26 2.56
CA SER A 70 -11.26 2.18 2.04
C SER A 70 -11.39 2.09 0.51
N HIS A 71 -10.29 1.89 -0.20
CA HIS A 71 -10.31 1.66 -1.64
C HIS A 71 -10.96 0.31 -1.96
N ALA A 72 -10.58 -0.75 -1.26
CA ALA A 72 -11.12 -2.09 -1.48
C ALA A 72 -12.65 -2.14 -1.29
N ASP A 73 -13.18 -1.42 -0.30
CA ASP A 73 -14.62 -1.37 0.01
C ASP A 73 -15.48 -0.76 -1.11
N THR A 74 -14.87 0.01 -2.02
CA THR A 74 -15.61 0.76 -3.07
C THR A 74 -15.19 0.40 -4.50
N CYS A 75 -13.98 -0.13 -4.68
CA CYS A 75 -13.44 -0.42 -6.00
C CYS A 75 -14.11 -1.65 -6.63
N ARG A 76 -14.69 -1.45 -7.82
CA ARG A 76 -15.34 -2.51 -8.62
C ARG A 76 -14.47 -2.98 -9.79
N ALA A 77 -13.22 -2.55 -9.85
CA ALA A 77 -12.31 -3.03 -10.88
C ALA A 77 -12.02 -4.52 -10.68
N THR A 78 -12.03 -5.26 -11.78
CA THR A 78 -11.65 -6.68 -11.81
C THR A 78 -10.13 -6.81 -11.86
N PRO A 79 -9.56 -7.96 -11.51
CA PRO A 79 -8.14 -8.22 -11.74
C PRO A 79 -7.76 -7.90 -13.19
N ALA A 80 -6.64 -7.22 -13.39
CA ALA A 80 -6.06 -7.11 -14.72
C ALA A 80 -5.78 -8.52 -15.27
N ALA A 81 -6.19 -8.77 -16.51
CA ALA A 81 -6.00 -10.05 -17.21
C ALA A 81 -4.52 -10.30 -17.56
#